data_AF-A0A915K0U3-F1
#
_entry.id   AF-A0A915K0U3-F1
#
_cell.length_a   1.000
_cell.length_b   1.000
_cell.length_c   1.000
_cell.angle_alpha   90.00
_cell.angle_beta   90.00
_cell.angle_gamma   90.00
#
_symmetry.space_group_name_H-M   'P 1'
#
loop_
_entity.id
_entity.type
_entity.pdbx_description
1 polymer ?
#
loop_
_entity_poly.entity_id
_entity_poly.type
_entity_poly.pdbx_seq_one_letter_code
_entity_poly.pdbx_strand_id
1 'polypeptide(L)'
;MDVKLKDRMAANMGLIRQVRTNAKKFIIFSSSEMDHSASSKSYARKCWRFARKIQWTNLDCLERPLSRFFEHYGRLVSRHPWPFILFPILVSCGLSIGFLHKNELTDATYLYTPSGSASKFERQSIHEKWPMVNGNYIPGKSVTSLRECQSIVSARDGGNVLRSEIALAINRLNLFIIDRIKIIYNNKTYSYRDLCLLTNDNTCSTNPQVSLAGTFYSNPAPDLFNFTFPMAKFGTQPVYLGSSLGGVEVNSTTKKVQLAKAWLLLYQLQFTPDNYSYLSVVLTTTCFIVLICLFVMVFVDFTTFAGIFFFFSVFVTLVFFVVVFFIFFGDVFPVLLCIVLVVFILFGFVILICIVFVGFGALVNGFVIFDIMVRSTGALVMAFTSIISSGLVEDSSMCTVDDVSG
;
A
#
# COMPACT_ATOMS: atom_id res chain seq x y z
N MET A 1 33.13 16.14 24.47
CA MET A 1 33.94 16.53 23.31
C MET A 1 33.07 17.14 22.18
N ASP A 2 32.00 17.89 22.50
CA ASP A 2 30.94 18.15 21.50
C ASP A 2 30.25 19.53 21.62
N VAL A 3 30.98 20.54 22.11
CA VAL A 3 30.52 21.95 22.05
C VAL A 3 31.10 22.62 20.79
N LYS A 4 32.37 22.31 20.46
CA LYS A 4 33.07 22.84 19.27
C LYS A 4 32.50 22.36 17.92
N LEU A 5 31.79 21.23 17.86
CA LEU A 5 31.20 20.72 16.61
C LEU A 5 29.83 21.39 16.34
N LYS A 6 29.03 21.56 17.40
CA LYS A 6 27.74 22.25 17.35
C LYS A 6 27.88 23.74 16.99
N ASP A 7 28.90 24.41 17.53
CA ASP A 7 29.17 25.82 17.21
C ASP A 7 29.66 26.01 15.76
N ARG A 8 30.40 25.04 15.19
CA ARG A 8 30.79 25.07 13.77
C ARG A 8 29.62 24.80 12.82
N MET A 9 28.68 23.94 13.19
CA MET A 9 27.47 23.70 12.40
C MET A 9 26.50 24.89 12.45
N ALA A 10 26.37 25.55 13.60
CA ALA A 10 25.55 26.76 13.75
C ALA A 10 26.12 27.94 12.94
N ALA A 11 27.45 28.11 12.93
CA ALA A 11 28.13 29.12 12.12
C ALA A 11 27.96 28.87 10.60
N ASN A 12 28.03 27.61 10.16
CA ASN A 12 27.83 27.25 8.75
C ASN A 12 26.37 27.41 8.29
N MET A 13 25.37 27.14 9.14
CA MET A 13 23.97 27.41 8.81
C MET A 13 23.64 28.91 8.74
N GLY A 14 24.27 29.73 9.59
CA GLY A 14 24.17 31.19 9.53
C GLY A 14 24.68 31.76 8.20
N LEU A 15 25.83 31.23 7.73
CA LEU A 15 26.44 31.63 6.46
C LEU A 15 25.57 31.23 5.25
N ILE A 16 24.98 30.03 5.26
CA ILE A 16 24.09 29.55 4.20
C ILE A 16 22.81 30.39 4.11
N ARG A 17 22.26 30.82 5.27
CA ARG A 17 21.08 31.72 5.30
C ARG A 17 21.40 33.09 4.73
N GLN A 18 22.60 33.61 5.00
CA GLN A 18 23.08 34.92 4.53
C GLN A 18 23.41 34.93 3.03
N VAL A 19 23.93 33.81 2.51
CA VAL A 19 24.12 33.60 1.06
C VAL A 19 22.78 33.52 0.32
N ARG A 20 21.76 32.88 0.92
CA ARG A 20 20.41 32.77 0.32
C ARG A 20 19.66 34.10 0.28
N THR A 21 19.80 34.95 1.30
CA THR A 21 19.22 36.31 1.31
C THR A 21 19.93 37.25 0.34
N ASN A 22 21.25 37.14 0.19
CA ASN A 22 22.00 37.92 -0.79
C ASN A 22 21.73 37.47 -2.23
N ALA A 23 21.55 36.17 -2.48
CA ALA A 23 21.13 35.65 -3.78
C ALA A 23 19.71 36.13 -4.16
N LYS A 24 18.77 36.16 -3.22
CA LYS A 24 17.44 36.74 -3.44
C LYS A 24 17.50 38.25 -3.73
N LYS A 25 18.35 39.00 -3.04
CA LYS A 25 18.59 40.44 -3.33
C LYS A 25 19.17 40.66 -4.72
N PHE A 26 20.02 39.74 -5.20
CA PHE A 26 20.65 39.82 -6.52
C PHE A 26 19.69 39.48 -7.68
N ILE A 27 18.78 38.52 -7.47
CA ILE A 27 17.72 38.19 -8.44
C ILE A 27 16.71 39.34 -8.57
N ILE A 28 16.37 40.02 -7.47
CA ILE A 28 15.45 41.18 -7.50
C ILE A 28 16.08 42.38 -8.24
N PHE A 29 17.40 42.57 -8.16
CA PHE A 29 18.11 43.65 -8.86
C PHE A 29 18.25 43.43 -10.37
N SER A 30 18.06 42.20 -10.86
CA SER A 30 18.13 41.83 -12.28
C SER A 30 16.88 42.21 -13.09
N SER A 31 15.82 42.73 -12.44
CA SER A 31 14.53 43.01 -13.09
C SER A 31 14.32 44.49 -13.47
N SER A 32 15.20 45.41 -13.09
CA SER A 32 15.07 46.83 -13.43
C SER A 32 16.32 47.31 -14.19
N GLU A 33 16.08 47.88 -15.38
CA GLU A 33 17.04 48.48 -16.33
C GLU A 33 17.91 47.52 -17.15
N MET A 34 17.32 46.99 -18.22
CA MET A 34 18.05 46.61 -19.44
C MET A 34 17.99 47.76 -20.44
N ASP A 35 19.03 48.60 -20.47
CA ASP A 35 19.30 49.49 -21.61
C ASP A 35 20.45 48.96 -22.47
N HIS A 36 20.20 48.98 -23.78
CA HIS A 36 21.03 48.42 -24.83
C HIS A 36 22.35 49.18 -25.01
N SER A 37 23.48 48.60 -24.59
CA SER A 37 24.81 49.03 -25.02
C SER A 37 25.83 47.86 -24.96
N ALA A 38 26.74 47.81 -25.94
CA ALA A 38 27.78 46.78 -26.11
C ALA A 38 28.72 46.61 -24.90
N SER A 39 28.72 47.55 -23.95
CA SER A 39 29.39 47.46 -22.65
C SER A 39 28.80 46.34 -21.75
N SER A 40 27.50 46.08 -21.86
CA SER A 40 26.76 45.09 -21.05
C SER A 40 27.25 43.64 -21.29
N LYS A 41 27.61 43.29 -22.53
CA LYS A 41 28.14 41.94 -22.86
C LYS A 41 29.54 41.68 -22.28
N SER A 42 30.33 42.73 -21.99
CA SER A 42 31.65 42.62 -21.38
C SER A 42 31.54 42.46 -19.86
N TYR A 43 30.66 43.25 -19.24
CA TYR A 43 30.36 43.16 -17.81
C TYR A 43 29.62 41.86 -17.45
N ALA A 44 28.65 41.41 -18.24
CA ALA A 44 27.97 40.13 -18.06
C ALA A 44 28.95 38.95 -18.17
N ARG A 45 29.88 38.96 -19.15
CA ARG A 45 30.93 37.92 -19.27
C ARG A 45 31.97 37.97 -18.14
N LYS A 46 32.27 39.16 -17.59
CA LYS A 46 33.12 39.29 -16.39
C LYS A 46 32.39 38.80 -15.15
N CYS A 47 31.11 39.12 -14.98
CA CYS A 47 30.30 38.67 -13.85
C CYS A 47 30.04 37.15 -13.90
N TRP A 48 29.82 36.57 -15.09
CA TRP A 48 29.75 35.12 -15.28
C TRP A 48 31.09 34.43 -14.99
N ARG A 49 32.21 35.02 -15.44
CA ARG A 49 33.55 34.51 -15.12
C ARG A 49 33.88 34.64 -13.63
N PHE A 50 33.42 35.68 -12.95
CA PHE A 50 33.65 35.87 -11.52
C PHE A 50 32.73 34.97 -10.66
N ALA A 51 31.47 34.79 -11.05
CA ALA A 51 30.54 33.84 -10.42
C ALA A 51 31.00 32.38 -10.62
N ARG A 52 31.46 32.02 -11.83
CA ARG A 52 32.11 30.72 -12.12
C ARG A 52 33.46 30.57 -11.41
N LYS A 53 34.12 31.65 -10.98
CA LYS A 53 35.37 31.55 -10.22
C LYS A 53 35.11 31.42 -8.71
N ILE A 54 34.14 32.14 -8.17
CA ILE A 54 33.80 32.11 -6.74
C ILE A 54 33.08 30.81 -6.33
N GLN A 55 32.26 30.23 -7.21
CA GLN A 55 31.55 28.99 -6.90
C GLN A 55 32.43 27.72 -6.95
N TRP A 56 33.60 27.79 -7.62
CA TRP A 56 34.46 26.62 -7.87
C TRP A 56 35.72 26.59 -7.00
N THR A 57 36.22 27.72 -6.49
CA THR A 57 37.47 27.76 -5.72
C THR A 57 37.45 27.02 -4.38
N ASN A 58 36.27 26.70 -3.83
CA ASN A 58 36.15 25.90 -2.61
C ASN A 58 35.85 24.41 -2.86
N LEU A 59 35.39 24.04 -4.07
CA LEU A 59 35.17 22.63 -4.45
C LEU A 59 36.46 21.99 -4.98
N ASP A 60 37.37 22.79 -5.55
CA ASP A 60 38.71 22.36 -6.02
C ASP A 60 39.51 21.57 -4.98
N CYS A 61 39.36 21.91 -3.69
CA CYS A 61 40.05 21.25 -2.58
C CYS A 61 39.55 19.82 -2.31
N LEU A 62 38.30 19.53 -2.64
CA LEU A 62 37.67 18.20 -2.46
C LEU A 62 37.65 17.40 -3.76
N GLU A 63 37.47 18.08 -4.90
CA GLU A 63 37.37 17.47 -6.22
C GLU A 63 38.68 16.79 -6.63
N ARG A 64 39.83 17.47 -6.45
CA ARG A 64 41.15 16.94 -6.81
C ARG A 64 41.54 15.68 -6.05
N PRO A 65 41.44 15.58 -4.71
CA PRO A 65 41.75 14.35 -4.01
C PRO A 65 40.74 13.24 -4.32
N LEU A 66 39.46 13.56 -4.50
CA LEU A 66 38.42 12.59 -4.81
C LEU A 66 38.60 12.00 -6.23
N SER A 67 38.93 12.84 -7.21
CA SER A 67 39.25 12.42 -8.58
C SER A 67 40.47 11.48 -8.60
N ARG A 68 41.56 11.82 -7.92
CA ARG A 68 42.74 10.95 -7.80
C ARG A 68 42.41 9.63 -7.10
N PHE A 69 41.54 9.66 -6.10
CA PHE A 69 41.08 8.45 -5.42
C PHE A 69 40.29 7.55 -6.37
N PHE A 70 39.31 8.08 -7.11
CA PHE A 70 38.54 7.31 -8.08
C PHE A 70 39.40 6.82 -9.26
N GLU A 71 40.40 7.59 -9.69
CA GLU A 71 41.36 7.17 -10.72
C GLU A 71 42.19 5.97 -10.24
N HIS A 72 42.72 6.04 -9.02
CA HIS A 72 43.49 4.93 -8.44
C HIS A 72 42.62 3.70 -8.19
N TYR A 73 41.39 3.90 -7.69
CA TYR A 73 40.40 2.85 -7.48
C TYR A 73 40.03 2.18 -8.80
N GLY A 74 39.73 2.96 -9.85
CA GLY A 74 39.42 2.44 -11.18
C GLY A 74 40.56 1.61 -11.77
N ARG A 75 41.82 2.08 -11.61
CA ARG A 75 43.02 1.34 -12.05
C ARG A 75 43.20 0.02 -11.30
N LEU A 76 42.85 -0.04 -10.01
CA LEU A 76 42.89 -1.25 -9.21
C LEU A 76 41.83 -2.26 -9.67
N VAL A 77 40.59 -1.80 -9.89
CA VAL A 77 39.48 -2.63 -10.36
C VAL A 77 39.76 -3.17 -11.76
N SER A 78 40.30 -2.36 -12.67
CA SER A 78 40.62 -2.81 -14.04
C SER A 78 41.78 -3.80 -14.08
N ARG A 79 42.74 -3.70 -13.15
CA ARG A 79 43.90 -4.62 -13.07
C ARG A 79 43.52 -5.98 -12.47
N HIS A 80 42.53 -6.04 -11.59
CA HIS A 80 42.08 -7.25 -10.91
C HIS A 80 40.55 -7.37 -10.90
N PRO A 81 39.87 -7.62 -12.04
CA PRO A 81 38.41 -7.56 -12.12
C PRO A 81 37.69 -8.67 -11.33
N TRP A 82 38.23 -9.89 -11.32
CA TRP A 82 37.61 -11.07 -10.70
C TRP A 82 37.24 -10.93 -9.21
N PRO A 83 38.12 -10.47 -8.31
CA PRO A 83 37.75 -10.29 -6.90
C PRO A 83 36.63 -9.26 -6.71
N PHE A 84 36.60 -8.19 -7.51
CA PHE A 84 35.55 -7.16 -7.44
C PHE A 84 34.20 -7.61 -8.03
N ILE A 85 34.17 -8.69 -8.81
CA ILE A 85 32.92 -9.30 -9.30
C ILE A 85 32.45 -10.39 -8.33
N LEU A 86 33.34 -11.29 -7.94
CA LEU A 86 33.00 -12.44 -7.10
C LEU A 86 32.60 -12.03 -5.68
N PHE A 87 33.31 -11.06 -5.09
CA PHE A 87 33.04 -10.63 -3.71
C PHE A 87 31.63 -10.04 -3.55
N PRO A 88 31.17 -9.06 -4.35
CA PRO A 88 29.80 -8.56 -4.26
C PRO A 88 28.74 -9.62 -4.55
N ILE A 89 28.99 -10.57 -5.47
CA ILE A 89 28.05 -11.68 -5.73
C ILE A 89 27.90 -12.57 -4.49
N LEU A 90 29.01 -12.98 -3.87
CA LEU A 90 28.98 -13.81 -2.67
C LEU A 90 28.30 -13.10 -1.49
N VAL A 91 28.61 -11.82 -1.29
CA VAL A 91 27.95 -10.98 -0.27
C VAL A 91 26.46 -10.85 -0.58
N SER A 92 26.09 -10.67 -1.84
CA SER A 92 24.69 -10.55 -2.27
C SER A 92 23.90 -11.83 -2.02
N CYS A 93 24.48 -12.99 -2.37
CA CYS A 93 23.90 -14.29 -2.08
C CYS A 93 23.76 -14.51 -0.57
N GLY A 94 24.80 -14.22 0.20
CA GLY A 94 24.79 -14.34 1.67
C GLY A 94 23.70 -13.51 2.33
N LEU A 95 23.54 -12.25 1.92
CA LEU A 95 22.49 -11.36 2.43
C LEU A 95 21.09 -11.80 1.96
N SER A 96 20.98 -12.39 0.77
CA SER A 96 19.71 -12.89 0.23
C SER A 96 19.20 -14.15 0.94
N ILE A 97 20.05 -14.93 1.62
CA ILE A 97 19.63 -16.10 2.43
C ILE A 97 18.59 -15.71 3.50
N GLY A 98 18.59 -14.44 3.95
CA GLY A 98 17.61 -13.93 4.90
C GLY A 98 16.15 -14.09 4.45
N PHE A 99 15.89 -14.08 3.14
CA PHE A 99 14.53 -14.30 2.63
C PHE A 99 13.93 -15.66 3.01
N LEU A 100 14.75 -16.67 3.29
CA LEU A 100 14.27 -17.99 3.74
C LEU A 100 13.64 -17.95 5.13
N HIS A 101 13.99 -16.95 5.96
CA HIS A 101 13.49 -16.79 7.33
C HIS A 101 12.46 -15.66 7.45
N LYS A 102 11.82 -15.29 6.34
CA LYS A 102 10.83 -14.21 6.33
C LYS A 102 9.57 -14.63 7.09
N ASN A 103 9.32 -13.99 8.22
CA ASN A 103 8.03 -14.05 8.91
C ASN A 103 7.11 -12.95 8.36
N GLU A 104 6.03 -13.34 7.71
CA GLU A 104 5.02 -12.38 7.23
C GLU A 104 4.07 -12.01 8.37
N LEU A 105 4.01 -10.72 8.70
CA LEU A 105 3.01 -10.20 9.61
C LEU A 105 1.94 -9.46 8.79
N THR A 106 0.72 -9.96 8.86
CA THR A 106 -0.44 -9.42 8.10
C THR A 106 -1.46 -8.73 8.98
N ASP A 107 -1.23 -8.64 10.29
CA ASP A 107 -2.16 -7.98 11.20
C ASP A 107 -2.03 -6.46 11.08
N ALA A 108 -3.04 -5.83 10.46
CA ALA A 108 -3.12 -4.39 10.32
C ALA A 108 -3.08 -3.66 11.68
N THR A 109 -3.66 -4.24 12.73
CA THR A 109 -3.64 -3.60 14.06
C THR A 109 -2.22 -3.52 14.60
N TYR A 110 -1.42 -4.57 14.41
CA TYR A 110 -0.02 -4.58 14.80
C TYR A 110 0.81 -3.57 13.99
N LEU A 111 0.58 -3.51 12.68
CA LEU A 111 1.36 -2.70 11.74
C LEU A 111 1.08 -1.20 11.82
N TYR A 112 -0.20 -0.80 11.95
CA TYR A 112 -0.59 0.60 11.92
C TYR A 112 -0.71 1.25 13.31
N THR A 113 -0.70 0.46 14.38
CA THR A 113 -0.81 0.98 15.75
C THR A 113 0.49 0.76 16.51
N PRO A 114 1.09 1.80 17.13
CA PRO A 114 2.29 1.65 17.95
C PRO A 114 2.12 0.61 19.07
N SER A 115 3.20 -0.04 19.51
CA SER A 115 3.14 -1.10 20.54
C SER A 115 2.63 -0.59 21.91
N GLY A 116 3.04 0.61 22.32
CA GLY A 116 2.66 1.23 23.61
C GLY A 116 1.45 2.18 23.55
N SER A 117 0.58 2.06 22.55
CA SER A 117 -0.59 2.94 22.41
C SER A 117 -1.64 2.69 23.48
N ALA A 118 -2.25 3.75 24.02
CA ALA A 118 -3.38 3.64 24.96
C ALA A 118 -4.55 2.82 24.38
N SER A 119 -4.83 2.93 23.08
CA SER A 119 -5.87 2.14 22.41
C SER A 119 -5.66 0.63 22.47
N LYS A 120 -4.41 0.15 22.43
CA LYS A 120 -4.08 -1.27 22.60
C LYS A 120 -4.35 -1.73 24.04
N PHE A 121 -3.99 -0.91 25.02
CA PHE A 121 -4.25 -1.19 26.43
C PHE A 121 -5.76 -1.25 26.73
N GLU A 122 -6.53 -0.29 26.20
CA GLU A 122 -8.00 -0.28 26.31
C GLU A 122 -8.62 -1.50 25.63
N ARG A 123 -8.19 -1.80 24.40
CA ARG A 123 -8.65 -2.99 23.67
C ARG A 123 -8.36 -4.28 24.44
N GLN A 124 -7.16 -4.43 24.99
CA GLN A 124 -6.79 -5.59 25.80
C GLN A 124 -7.66 -5.68 27.07
N SER A 125 -7.88 -4.57 27.76
CA SER A 125 -8.75 -4.51 28.92
C SER A 125 -10.20 -4.95 28.62
N ILE A 126 -10.70 -4.63 27.42
CA ILE A 126 -12.03 -5.06 26.97
C ILE A 126 -12.05 -6.56 26.70
N HIS A 127 -11.03 -7.12 26.04
CA HIS A 127 -10.92 -8.56 25.79
C HIS A 127 -10.78 -9.38 27.06
N GLU A 128 -10.10 -8.86 28.08
CA GLU A 128 -9.94 -9.52 29.38
C GLU A 128 -11.24 -9.52 30.19
N LYS A 129 -11.99 -8.41 30.18
CA LYS A 129 -13.23 -8.24 30.98
C LYS A 129 -14.48 -8.78 30.29
N TRP A 130 -14.55 -8.68 28.97
CA TRP A 130 -15.66 -9.16 28.14
C TRP A 130 -15.14 -10.06 27.02
N PRO A 131 -14.61 -11.24 27.37
CA PRO A 131 -14.06 -12.17 26.39
C PRO A 131 -15.20 -12.69 25.50
N MET A 132 -15.00 -12.61 24.19
CA MET A 132 -15.92 -13.17 23.19
C MET A 132 -15.66 -14.67 23.02
N VAL A 133 -16.03 -15.45 24.03
CA VAL A 133 -15.92 -16.91 24.01
C VAL A 133 -17.21 -17.54 23.50
N ASN A 134 -17.09 -18.81 23.09
CA ASN A 134 -18.22 -19.59 22.65
C ASN A 134 -19.27 -19.70 23.78
N GLY A 135 -20.52 -19.38 23.48
CA GLY A 135 -21.63 -19.39 24.46
C GLY A 135 -21.82 -18.08 25.22
N ASN A 136 -21.04 -17.01 24.95
CA ASN A 136 -21.21 -15.69 25.56
C ASN A 136 -21.39 -14.57 24.51
N TYR A 137 -21.73 -14.94 23.27
CA TYR A 137 -21.88 -13.97 22.19
C TYR A 137 -23.24 -13.27 22.24
N ILE A 138 -23.20 -11.93 22.21
CA ILE A 138 -24.40 -11.09 22.09
C ILE A 138 -24.30 -10.30 20.78
N PRO A 139 -25.14 -10.61 19.77
CA PRO A 139 -25.16 -9.89 18.50
C PRO A 139 -25.34 -8.38 18.71
N GLY A 140 -24.54 -7.57 18.01
CA GLY A 140 -24.60 -6.10 18.09
C GLY A 140 -23.95 -5.49 19.33
N LYS A 141 -23.37 -6.28 20.23
CA LYS A 141 -22.57 -5.80 21.38
C LYS A 141 -21.08 -6.17 21.28
N SER A 142 -20.64 -6.76 20.16
CA SER A 142 -19.22 -7.03 19.92
C SER A 142 -18.46 -5.72 19.75
N VAL A 143 -17.43 -5.53 20.56
CA VAL A 143 -16.56 -4.34 20.47
C VAL A 143 -15.47 -4.52 19.41
N THR A 144 -15.16 -5.76 19.06
CA THR A 144 -14.13 -6.05 18.07
C THR A 144 -14.63 -6.99 16.99
N SER A 145 -14.48 -6.53 15.76
CA SER A 145 -14.67 -7.27 14.52
C SER A 145 -13.51 -8.22 14.27
N LEU A 146 -13.58 -9.44 14.80
CA LEU A 146 -12.61 -10.51 14.54
C LEU A 146 -13.34 -11.71 13.96
N ARG A 147 -12.83 -12.28 12.86
CA ARG A 147 -13.34 -13.52 12.23
C ARG A 147 -14.85 -13.45 12.01
N GLU A 148 -15.25 -12.64 11.05
CA GLU A 148 -16.65 -12.51 10.66
C GLU A 148 -16.76 -12.42 9.14
N CYS A 149 -17.82 -13.01 8.59
CA CYS A 149 -18.24 -12.68 7.23
C CYS A 149 -19.28 -11.56 7.32
N GLN A 150 -19.08 -10.48 6.55
CA GLN A 150 -20.02 -9.37 6.47
C GLN A 150 -20.46 -9.20 5.02
N SER A 151 -21.75 -8.92 4.82
CA SER A 151 -22.30 -8.59 3.51
C SER A 151 -23.24 -7.40 3.63
N ILE A 152 -23.00 -6.35 2.86
CA ILE A 152 -23.90 -5.22 2.74
C ILE A 152 -24.65 -5.37 1.42
N VAL A 153 -25.97 -5.45 1.50
CA VAL A 153 -26.84 -5.55 0.33
C VAL A 153 -27.56 -4.23 0.12
N SER A 154 -27.45 -3.68 -1.08
CA SER A 154 -28.19 -2.51 -1.53
C SER A 154 -28.97 -2.84 -2.80
N ALA A 155 -29.98 -2.03 -3.10
CA ALA A 155 -30.73 -2.18 -4.34
C ALA A 155 -29.91 -1.65 -5.53
N ARG A 156 -29.97 -2.34 -6.68
CA ARG A 156 -29.22 -1.96 -7.90
C ARG A 156 -29.57 -0.56 -8.40
N ASP A 157 -30.83 -0.17 -8.26
CA ASP A 157 -31.36 1.15 -8.61
C ASP A 157 -31.09 2.22 -7.53
N GLY A 158 -30.39 1.88 -6.44
CA GLY A 158 -30.18 2.77 -5.30
C GLY A 158 -31.44 3.08 -4.49
N GLY A 159 -32.55 2.37 -4.77
CA GLY A 159 -33.84 2.56 -4.12
C GLY A 159 -33.97 1.83 -2.77
N ASN A 160 -35.22 1.65 -2.33
CA ASN A 160 -35.54 1.02 -1.06
C ASN A 160 -35.21 -0.49 -1.08
N VAL A 161 -34.43 -0.95 -0.10
CA VAL A 161 -34.07 -2.37 0.09
C VAL A 161 -35.20 -3.18 0.73
N LEU A 162 -36.16 -2.51 1.37
CA LEU A 162 -37.29 -3.14 2.05
C LEU A 162 -38.40 -3.61 1.10
N ARG A 163 -38.23 -3.46 -0.22
CA ARG A 163 -39.14 -4.05 -1.21
C ARG A 163 -39.20 -5.56 -1.06
N SER A 164 -40.38 -6.16 -1.23
CA SER A 164 -40.60 -7.59 -1.06
C SER A 164 -39.63 -8.44 -1.90
N GLU A 165 -39.42 -8.08 -3.17
CA GLU A 165 -38.50 -8.77 -4.08
C GLU A 165 -37.05 -8.79 -3.56
N ILE A 166 -36.57 -7.66 -3.03
CA ILE A 166 -35.19 -7.50 -2.54
C ILE A 166 -35.05 -8.18 -1.19
N ALA A 167 -36.01 -8.01 -0.28
CA ALA A 167 -36.01 -8.66 1.02
C ALA A 167 -36.01 -10.19 0.90
N LEU A 168 -36.78 -10.75 -0.05
CA LEU A 168 -36.75 -12.18 -0.36
C LEU A 168 -35.40 -12.61 -0.94
N ALA A 169 -34.78 -11.80 -1.81
CA ALA A 169 -33.44 -12.07 -2.34
C ALA A 169 -32.37 -12.05 -1.24
N ILE A 170 -32.43 -11.09 -0.30
CA ILE A 170 -31.55 -11.02 0.87
C ILE A 170 -31.74 -12.26 1.75
N ASN A 171 -32.97 -12.70 1.96
CA ASN A 171 -33.23 -13.92 2.73
C ASN A 171 -32.65 -15.17 2.04
N ARG A 172 -32.74 -15.26 0.70
CA ARG A 172 -32.09 -16.34 -0.07
C ARG A 172 -30.57 -16.28 0.05
N LEU A 173 -29.97 -15.09 -0.03
CA LEU A 173 -28.54 -14.90 0.18
C LEU A 173 -28.12 -15.32 1.60
N ASN A 174 -28.90 -14.94 2.61
CA ASN A 174 -28.64 -15.32 4.00
C ASN A 174 -28.61 -16.84 4.17
N LEU A 175 -29.63 -17.55 3.66
CA LEU A 175 -29.69 -19.01 3.70
C LEU A 175 -28.55 -19.65 2.89
N PHE A 176 -28.17 -19.07 1.76
CA PHE A 176 -27.05 -19.54 0.96
C PHE A 176 -25.72 -19.46 1.73
N ILE A 177 -25.44 -18.34 2.39
CA ILE A 177 -24.22 -18.16 3.20
C ILE A 177 -24.18 -19.18 4.34
N ILE A 178 -25.31 -19.37 5.02
CA ILE A 178 -25.41 -20.28 6.18
C ILE A 178 -25.25 -21.75 5.76
N ASP A 179 -25.94 -22.19 4.71
CA ASP A 179 -26.11 -23.62 4.42
C ASP A 179 -25.24 -24.13 3.26
N ARG A 180 -24.82 -23.27 2.32
CA ARG A 180 -24.12 -23.67 1.08
C ARG A 180 -22.63 -23.39 1.11
N ILE A 181 -22.19 -22.36 1.84
CA ILE A 181 -20.76 -22.08 2.00
C ILE A 181 -20.18 -23.09 3.00
N LYS A 182 -19.35 -23.99 2.48
CA LYS A 182 -18.74 -25.08 3.23
C LYS A 182 -17.26 -25.17 2.91
N ILE A 183 -16.47 -25.59 3.89
CA ILE A 183 -15.05 -25.88 3.74
C ILE A 183 -14.79 -27.33 4.08
N ILE A 184 -13.82 -27.95 3.42
CA ILE A 184 -13.40 -29.33 3.69
C ILE A 184 -12.04 -29.27 4.39
N TYR A 185 -11.96 -29.83 5.59
CA TYR A 185 -10.72 -29.96 6.34
C TYR A 185 -10.68 -31.31 7.05
N ASN A 186 -9.56 -32.03 6.94
CA ASN A 186 -9.40 -33.38 7.49
C ASN A 186 -10.56 -34.33 7.16
N ASN A 187 -11.00 -34.33 5.90
CA ASN A 187 -12.12 -35.14 5.40
C ASN A 187 -13.48 -34.88 6.10
N LYS A 188 -13.61 -33.74 6.80
CA LYS A 188 -14.86 -33.25 7.38
C LYS A 188 -15.27 -31.95 6.70
N THR A 189 -16.56 -31.83 6.38
CA THR A 189 -17.16 -30.59 5.90
C THR A 189 -17.64 -29.74 7.08
N TYR A 190 -17.19 -28.49 7.12
CA TYR A 190 -17.64 -27.49 8.08
C TYR A 190 -18.46 -26.42 7.37
N SER A 191 -19.60 -26.06 7.95
CA SER A 191 -20.46 -24.97 7.53
C SER A 191 -20.41 -23.79 8.52
N TYR A 192 -21.12 -22.71 8.22
CA TYR A 192 -21.29 -21.62 9.20
C TYR A 192 -21.84 -22.13 10.54
N ARG A 193 -22.79 -23.07 10.53
CA ARG A 193 -23.42 -23.57 11.76
C ARG A 193 -22.44 -24.31 12.68
N ASP A 194 -21.38 -24.87 12.12
CA ASP A 194 -20.37 -25.63 12.87
C ASP A 194 -19.26 -24.71 13.44
N LEU A 195 -19.11 -23.50 12.86
CA LEU A 195 -18.01 -22.58 13.16
C LEU A 195 -18.49 -21.23 13.73
N CYS A 196 -19.79 -21.02 13.86
CA CYS A 196 -20.35 -19.79 14.40
C CYS A 196 -19.95 -19.61 15.87
N LEU A 197 -19.91 -18.36 16.33
CA LEU A 197 -19.80 -18.07 17.75
C LEU A 197 -21.18 -18.21 18.40
N LEU A 198 -21.32 -19.16 19.33
CA LEU A 198 -22.61 -19.44 19.96
C LEU A 198 -23.02 -18.33 20.92
N THR A 199 -24.31 -18.01 20.90
CA THR A 199 -24.97 -17.17 21.91
C THR A 199 -25.15 -17.92 23.22
N ASN A 200 -25.62 -17.23 24.25
CA ASN A 200 -25.93 -17.81 25.57
C ASN A 200 -26.93 -18.97 25.49
N ASP A 201 -27.75 -19.02 24.43
CA ASP A 201 -28.74 -20.08 24.21
C ASP A 201 -28.18 -21.26 23.41
N ASN A 202 -26.86 -21.34 23.22
CA ASN A 202 -26.17 -22.33 22.38
C ASN A 202 -26.66 -22.34 20.92
N THR A 203 -26.99 -21.17 20.37
CA THR A 203 -27.43 -21.04 18.98
C THR A 203 -26.54 -20.09 18.18
N CYS A 204 -26.46 -20.30 16.87
CA CYS A 204 -25.80 -19.35 15.95
C CYS A 204 -26.70 -18.13 15.69
N SER A 205 -26.12 -16.94 15.66
CA SER A 205 -26.82 -15.76 15.14
C SER A 205 -26.95 -15.86 13.62
N THR A 206 -28.18 -15.88 13.10
CA THR A 206 -28.49 -16.11 11.67
C THR A 206 -29.24 -14.94 11.02
N ASN A 207 -29.02 -13.72 11.54
CA ASN A 207 -29.73 -12.50 11.11
C ASN A 207 -31.26 -12.68 11.05
N PRO A 208 -31.93 -13.07 12.15
CA PRO A 208 -33.36 -13.37 12.16
C PRO A 208 -34.25 -12.21 11.68
N GLN A 209 -33.76 -10.97 11.79
CA GLN A 209 -34.43 -9.78 11.27
C GLN A 209 -34.71 -9.82 9.76
N VAL A 210 -33.91 -10.55 8.98
CA VAL A 210 -34.04 -10.63 7.52
C VAL A 210 -35.27 -11.44 7.13
N SER A 211 -35.43 -12.63 7.71
CA SER A 211 -36.55 -13.51 7.41
C SER A 211 -37.88 -12.87 7.84
N LEU A 212 -37.87 -12.19 9.00
CA LEU A 212 -39.03 -11.47 9.53
C LEU A 212 -39.41 -10.24 8.70
N ALA A 213 -38.44 -9.49 8.17
CA ALA A 213 -38.74 -8.37 7.28
C ALA A 213 -39.29 -8.86 5.93
N GLY A 214 -38.71 -9.92 5.37
CA GLY A 214 -39.22 -10.54 4.14
C GLY A 214 -40.69 -10.97 4.27
N THR A 215 -41.08 -11.59 5.39
CA THR A 215 -42.47 -11.99 5.63
C THR A 215 -43.39 -10.79 5.85
N PHE A 216 -42.96 -9.77 6.59
CA PHE A 216 -43.74 -8.55 6.82
C PHE A 216 -44.07 -7.80 5.53
N TYR A 217 -43.09 -7.63 4.64
CA TYR A 217 -43.31 -6.91 3.37
C TYR A 217 -44.01 -7.76 2.31
N SER A 218 -43.97 -9.08 2.42
CA SER A 218 -44.73 -9.97 1.55
C SER A 218 -46.20 -10.09 1.98
N ASN A 219 -46.45 -10.15 3.29
CA ASN A 219 -47.79 -10.23 3.89
C ASN A 219 -47.89 -9.23 5.03
N PRO A 220 -48.28 -7.96 4.76
CA PRO A 220 -48.40 -6.95 5.79
C PRO A 220 -49.58 -7.27 6.71
N ALA A 221 -49.30 -7.97 7.81
CA ALA A 221 -50.21 -8.11 8.93
C ALA A 221 -49.93 -6.95 9.92
N PRO A 222 -50.73 -5.88 9.92
CA PRO A 222 -50.41 -4.62 10.61
C PRO A 222 -50.37 -4.75 12.15
N ASP A 223 -51.04 -5.76 12.71
CA ASP A 223 -51.21 -5.88 14.17
C ASP A 223 -50.13 -6.73 14.86
N LEU A 224 -49.40 -7.58 14.12
CA LEU A 224 -48.36 -8.46 14.69
C LEU A 224 -46.93 -7.90 14.65
N PHE A 225 -46.68 -6.89 13.80
CA PHE A 225 -45.33 -6.44 13.49
C PHE A 225 -45.26 -4.91 13.45
N ASN A 226 -44.53 -4.32 14.42
CA ASN A 226 -44.27 -2.89 14.43
C ASN A 226 -42.82 -2.60 14.01
N PHE A 227 -42.65 -2.25 12.74
CA PHE A 227 -41.35 -2.01 12.13
C PHE A 227 -40.89 -0.55 12.35
N THR A 228 -40.54 -0.25 13.60
CA THR A 228 -40.02 1.05 14.06
C THR A 228 -38.49 1.07 14.13
N PHE A 229 -37.88 2.27 14.06
CA PHE A 229 -36.43 2.46 14.18
C PHE A 229 -36.08 3.25 15.46
N PRO A 230 -35.01 2.90 16.19
CA PRO A 230 -34.02 1.84 15.91
C PRO A 230 -34.41 0.46 16.43
N MET A 231 -35.48 0.35 17.22
CA MET A 231 -35.98 -0.91 17.79
C MET A 231 -37.30 -1.28 17.10
N ALA A 232 -37.33 -2.44 16.44
CA ALA A 232 -38.55 -3.04 15.91
C ALA A 232 -39.11 -4.08 16.90
N LYS A 233 -40.42 -4.27 16.88
CA LYS A 233 -41.09 -5.31 17.66
C LYS A 233 -41.60 -6.39 16.71
N PHE A 234 -41.07 -7.60 16.87
CA PHE A 234 -41.54 -8.79 16.18
C PHE A 234 -42.16 -9.73 17.22
N GLY A 235 -43.50 -9.72 17.31
CA GLY A 235 -44.20 -10.37 18.41
C GLY A 235 -43.78 -9.79 19.77
N THR A 236 -43.24 -10.62 20.65
CA THR A 236 -42.81 -10.24 22.01
C THR A 236 -41.34 -9.82 22.11
N GLN A 237 -40.53 -10.05 21.08
CA GLN A 237 -39.10 -9.79 21.13
C GLN A 237 -38.74 -8.44 20.48
N PRO A 238 -38.04 -7.54 21.21
CA PRO A 238 -37.47 -6.34 20.61
C PRO A 238 -36.21 -6.69 19.82
N VAL A 239 -36.10 -6.19 18.59
CA VAL A 239 -34.94 -6.38 17.71
C VAL A 239 -34.34 -5.03 17.36
N TYR A 240 -33.03 -4.88 17.56
CA TYR A 240 -32.31 -3.66 17.21
C TYR A 240 -31.93 -3.67 15.73
N LEU A 241 -32.54 -2.76 14.96
CA LEU A 241 -32.30 -2.59 13.53
C LEU A 241 -31.18 -1.58 13.24
N GLY A 242 -30.74 -0.80 14.25
CA GLY A 242 -29.71 0.23 14.06
C GLY A 242 -28.34 -0.31 13.63
N SER A 243 -28.05 -1.59 13.91
CA SER A 243 -26.84 -2.27 13.43
C SER A 243 -27.03 -2.98 12.09
N SER A 244 -28.26 -3.16 11.63
CA SER A 244 -28.58 -3.92 10.40
C SER A 244 -28.98 -3.04 9.23
N LEU A 245 -29.69 -1.92 9.45
CA LEU A 245 -30.18 -1.06 8.38
C LEU A 245 -29.32 0.20 8.22
N GLY A 246 -28.99 0.53 6.97
CA GLY A 246 -28.25 1.74 6.59
C GLY A 246 -29.09 2.69 5.73
N GLY A 247 -28.86 4.00 5.90
CA GLY A 247 -29.57 5.04 5.14
C GLY A 247 -31.08 5.00 5.34
N VAL A 248 -31.50 4.94 6.61
CA VAL A 248 -32.90 4.78 7.01
C VAL A 248 -33.61 6.13 7.02
N GLU A 249 -34.75 6.20 6.35
CA GLU A 249 -35.70 7.31 6.44
C GLU A 249 -36.92 6.85 7.22
N VAL A 250 -37.29 7.63 8.23
CA VAL A 250 -38.30 7.28 9.22
C VAL A 250 -39.40 8.34 9.19
N ASN A 251 -40.66 7.91 9.31
CA ASN A 251 -41.76 8.83 9.47
C ASN A 251 -41.63 9.58 10.82
N SER A 252 -41.65 10.91 10.78
CA SER A 252 -41.47 11.78 11.96
C SER A 252 -42.46 11.49 13.09
N THR A 253 -43.71 11.14 12.75
CA THR A 253 -44.81 10.99 13.71
C THR A 253 -44.90 9.56 14.24
N THR A 254 -44.85 8.56 13.36
CA THR A 254 -45.06 7.15 13.74
C THR A 254 -43.77 6.41 14.10
N LYS A 255 -42.61 7.01 13.81
CA LYS A 255 -41.28 6.39 13.95
C LYS A 255 -41.12 5.07 13.17
N LYS A 256 -42.04 4.80 12.23
CA LYS A 256 -41.98 3.63 11.33
C LYS A 256 -40.98 3.89 10.21
N VAL A 257 -40.23 2.86 9.84
CA VAL A 257 -39.29 2.94 8.71
C VAL A 257 -40.07 3.06 7.41
N GLN A 258 -39.78 4.11 6.64
CA GLN A 258 -40.34 4.31 5.31
C GLN A 258 -39.41 3.73 4.24
N LEU A 259 -38.10 3.97 4.40
CA LEU A 259 -37.09 3.57 3.43
C LEU A 259 -35.80 3.15 4.14
N ALA A 260 -35.09 2.18 3.58
CA ALA A 260 -33.70 1.88 3.93
C ALA A 260 -32.89 1.63 2.64
N LYS A 261 -31.68 2.18 2.56
CA LYS A 261 -30.82 2.07 1.38
C LYS A 261 -29.95 0.83 1.37
N ALA A 262 -29.63 0.29 2.53
CA ALA A 262 -28.74 -0.86 2.67
C ALA A 262 -29.13 -1.75 3.84
N TRP A 263 -28.80 -3.04 3.72
CA TRP A 263 -28.94 -4.04 4.76
C TRP A 263 -27.60 -4.72 5.01
N LEU A 264 -27.09 -4.65 6.25
CA LEU A 264 -25.89 -5.33 6.72
C LEU A 264 -26.26 -6.71 7.31
N LEU A 265 -25.63 -7.74 6.77
CA LEU A 265 -25.67 -9.12 7.25
C LEU A 265 -24.35 -9.42 7.95
N LEU A 266 -24.42 -9.92 9.18
CA LEU A 266 -23.25 -10.24 10.00
C LEU A 266 -23.25 -11.73 10.35
N TYR A 267 -22.11 -12.38 10.15
CA TYR A 267 -21.89 -13.80 10.43
C TYR A 267 -20.63 -13.94 11.30
N GLN A 268 -20.83 -13.96 12.61
CA GLN A 268 -19.74 -14.03 13.58
C GLN A 268 -19.24 -15.47 13.72
N LEU A 269 -17.93 -15.68 13.56
CA LEU A 269 -17.29 -16.98 13.69
C LEU A 269 -16.48 -17.05 14.97
N GLN A 270 -16.25 -18.29 15.43
CA GLN A 270 -15.39 -18.56 16.56
C GLN A 270 -13.92 -18.31 16.20
N PHE A 271 -13.17 -17.72 17.11
CA PHE A 271 -11.74 -17.44 16.92
C PHE A 271 -10.84 -18.11 17.96
N THR A 272 -11.43 -18.76 18.98
CA THR A 272 -10.73 -19.54 20.00
C THR A 272 -11.39 -20.91 20.17
N PRO A 273 -10.64 -22.01 20.36
CA PRO A 273 -9.17 -22.14 20.31
C PRO A 273 -8.59 -22.10 18.87
N ASP A 274 -7.25 -22.03 18.74
CA ASP A 274 -6.53 -21.79 17.48
C ASP A 274 -6.90 -22.73 16.33
N ASN A 275 -7.18 -24.00 16.64
CA ASN A 275 -7.60 -24.99 15.65
C ASN A 275 -8.86 -24.54 14.87
N TYR A 276 -9.82 -23.92 15.58
CA TYR A 276 -11.01 -23.37 14.95
C TYR A 276 -10.77 -21.99 14.34
N SER A 277 -9.81 -21.22 14.86
CA SER A 277 -9.41 -19.94 14.27
C SER A 277 -8.97 -20.09 12.82
N TYR A 278 -8.14 -21.10 12.51
CA TYR A 278 -7.74 -21.39 11.13
C TYR A 278 -8.95 -21.71 10.24
N LEU A 279 -9.84 -22.59 10.69
CA LEU A 279 -11.05 -22.96 9.95
C LEU A 279 -11.95 -21.73 9.70
N SER A 280 -12.12 -20.87 10.69
CA SER A 280 -12.88 -19.63 10.57
C SER A 280 -12.23 -18.64 9.60
N VAL A 281 -10.90 -18.56 9.52
CA VAL A 281 -10.20 -17.77 8.49
C VAL A 281 -10.48 -18.33 7.10
N VAL A 282 -10.37 -19.64 6.92
CA VAL A 282 -10.65 -20.28 5.63
C VAL A 282 -12.11 -20.07 5.23
N LEU A 283 -13.06 -20.22 6.16
CA LEU A 283 -14.48 -19.95 5.86
C LEU A 283 -14.75 -18.47 5.56
N THR A 284 -14.12 -17.55 6.29
CA THR A 284 -14.27 -16.10 6.04
C THR A 284 -13.74 -15.74 4.66
N THR A 285 -12.60 -16.29 4.26
CA THR A 285 -11.99 -16.06 2.94
C THR A 285 -12.81 -16.71 1.82
N THR A 286 -13.34 -17.93 2.00
CA THR A 286 -14.25 -18.52 1.01
C THR A 286 -15.56 -17.74 0.91
N CYS A 287 -16.12 -17.27 2.03
CA CYS A 287 -17.30 -16.40 2.03
C CYS A 287 -17.06 -15.13 1.22
N PHE A 288 -15.91 -14.47 1.44
CA PHE A 288 -15.50 -13.28 0.70
C PHE A 288 -15.34 -13.56 -0.80
N ILE A 289 -14.63 -14.63 -1.19
CA ILE A 289 -14.44 -15.00 -2.60
C ILE A 289 -15.77 -15.31 -3.28
N VAL A 290 -16.65 -16.07 -2.63
CA VAL A 290 -17.95 -16.46 -3.18
C VAL A 290 -18.86 -15.24 -3.34
N LEU A 291 -18.92 -14.35 -2.34
CA LEU A 291 -19.66 -13.10 -2.42
C LEU A 291 -19.11 -12.21 -3.53
N ILE A 292 -17.79 -12.08 -3.64
CA ILE A 292 -17.15 -11.40 -4.75
C ILE A 292 -17.58 -12.03 -6.06
N CYS A 293 -17.48 -13.34 -6.27
CA CYS A 293 -17.89 -13.98 -7.52
C CYS A 293 -19.37 -13.76 -7.85
N LEU A 294 -20.25 -13.75 -6.84
CA LEU A 294 -21.67 -13.40 -6.97
C LEU A 294 -21.87 -11.95 -7.42
N PHE A 295 -21.02 -11.02 -6.96
CA PHE A 295 -21.05 -9.59 -7.34
C PHE A 295 -20.28 -9.28 -8.64
N VAL A 296 -19.19 -10.01 -8.92
CA VAL A 296 -18.21 -9.83 -10.00
C VAL A 296 -18.75 -10.30 -11.36
N MET A 297 -19.91 -10.95 -11.40
CA MET A 297 -20.71 -11.02 -12.63
C MET A 297 -21.19 -9.63 -13.12
N VAL A 298 -20.87 -8.51 -12.42
CA VAL A 298 -21.29 -7.16 -12.81
C VAL A 298 -20.20 -6.07 -12.72
N PHE A 299 -19.21 -6.10 -11.83
CA PHE A 299 -18.06 -5.15 -11.89
C PHE A 299 -16.84 -5.75 -11.20
N VAL A 300 -15.72 -5.87 -11.93
CA VAL A 300 -14.40 -6.16 -11.36
C VAL A 300 -13.72 -4.83 -11.09
N ASP A 301 -13.47 -4.52 -9.83
CA ASP A 301 -12.24 -3.89 -9.39
C ASP A 301 -12.02 -4.33 -7.95
N PHE A 302 -11.20 -5.37 -7.75
CA PHE A 302 -10.64 -5.65 -6.44
C PHE A 302 -9.15 -5.92 -6.50
N THR A 303 -8.46 -5.10 -5.73
CA THR A 303 -7.02 -4.96 -5.58
C THR A 303 -6.44 -6.10 -4.73
N THR A 304 -6.20 -7.27 -5.31
CA THR A 304 -5.35 -8.30 -4.67
C THR A 304 -4.53 -9.07 -5.71
N PHE A 305 -3.74 -8.36 -6.51
CA PHE A 305 -2.72 -8.99 -7.36
C PHE A 305 -1.39 -8.22 -7.39
N ALA A 306 -0.96 -7.72 -6.23
CA ALA A 306 0.31 -6.98 -6.10
C ALA A 306 1.57 -7.84 -6.41
N GLY A 307 1.49 -9.17 -6.30
CA GLY A 307 2.58 -10.07 -6.70
C GLY A 307 2.78 -10.10 -8.21
N ILE A 308 1.69 -10.23 -8.96
CA ILE A 308 1.72 -10.16 -10.43
C ILE A 308 2.08 -8.74 -10.89
N PHE A 309 1.62 -7.69 -10.20
CA PHE A 309 1.95 -6.30 -10.53
C PHE A 309 3.44 -5.98 -10.41
N PHE A 310 4.18 -6.55 -9.45
CA PHE A 310 5.62 -6.34 -9.35
C PHE A 310 6.36 -6.97 -10.54
N PHE A 311 6.10 -8.24 -10.84
CA PHE A 311 6.70 -8.91 -12.00
C PHE A 311 6.26 -8.29 -13.33
N PHE A 312 4.99 -7.87 -13.43
CA PHE A 312 4.44 -7.19 -14.59
C PHE A 312 5.02 -5.78 -14.76
N SER A 313 5.21 -5.02 -13.68
CA SER A 313 5.85 -3.69 -13.72
C SER A 313 7.33 -3.78 -14.12
N VAL A 314 8.08 -4.74 -13.55
CA VAL A 314 9.46 -5.06 -13.94
C VAL A 314 9.54 -5.46 -15.41
N PHE A 315 8.61 -6.30 -15.88
CA PHE A 315 8.54 -6.72 -17.28
C PHE A 315 8.19 -5.56 -18.22
N VAL A 316 7.18 -4.75 -17.90
CA VAL A 316 6.74 -3.61 -18.71
C VAL A 316 7.82 -2.53 -18.78
N THR A 317 8.51 -2.25 -17.67
CA THR A 317 9.65 -1.31 -17.67
C THR A 317 10.81 -1.83 -18.51
N LEU A 318 11.17 -3.10 -18.40
CA LEU A 318 12.22 -3.71 -19.23
C LEU A 318 11.86 -3.63 -20.72
N VAL A 319 10.63 -4.02 -21.09
CA VAL A 319 10.14 -3.93 -22.47
C VAL A 319 10.14 -2.49 -22.97
N PHE A 320 9.69 -1.53 -22.16
CA PHE A 320 9.68 -0.11 -22.52
C PHE A 320 11.10 0.43 -22.77
N PHE A 321 12.06 0.15 -21.88
CA PHE A 321 13.44 0.59 -22.07
C PHE A 321 14.10 -0.02 -23.31
N VAL A 322 13.85 -1.32 -23.57
CA VAL A 322 14.36 -1.99 -24.78
C VAL A 322 13.74 -1.37 -26.04
N VAL A 323 12.43 -1.14 -26.05
CA VAL A 323 11.72 -0.55 -27.20
C VAL A 323 12.18 0.90 -27.45
N VAL A 324 12.27 1.73 -26.40
CA VAL A 324 12.78 3.11 -26.52
C VAL A 324 14.22 3.10 -27.03
N PHE A 325 15.08 2.22 -26.53
CA PHE A 325 16.45 2.08 -27.01
C PHE A 325 16.51 1.77 -28.50
N PHE A 326 15.72 0.80 -28.98
CA PHE A 326 15.65 0.48 -30.42
C PHE A 326 15.08 1.63 -31.26
N ILE A 327 14.13 2.42 -30.73
CA ILE A 327 13.57 3.58 -31.44
C ILE A 327 14.60 4.72 -31.56
N PHE A 328 15.38 5.00 -30.53
CA PHE A 328 16.33 6.13 -30.53
C PHE A 328 17.68 5.80 -31.16
N PHE A 329 18.15 4.56 -31.04
CA PHE A 329 19.50 4.17 -31.45
C PHE A 329 19.54 3.16 -32.60
N GLY A 330 18.39 2.64 -33.03
CA GLY A 330 18.29 1.66 -34.13
C GLY A 330 18.79 2.18 -35.48
N ASP A 331 18.69 3.49 -35.71
CA ASP A 331 19.10 4.13 -36.97
C ASP A 331 20.53 4.68 -36.96
N VAL A 332 21.16 4.82 -35.79
CA VAL A 332 22.42 5.57 -35.60
C VAL A 332 23.65 4.67 -35.43
N PHE A 333 23.47 3.42 -34.99
CA PHE A 333 24.59 2.54 -34.64
C PHE A 333 24.61 1.23 -35.45
N PRO A 334 25.80 0.70 -35.80
CA PRO A 334 25.91 -0.62 -36.42
C PRO A 334 25.36 -1.70 -35.47
N VAL A 335 24.70 -2.72 -36.03
CA VAL A 335 23.98 -3.79 -35.29
C VAL A 335 24.80 -4.37 -34.12
N LEU A 336 26.12 -4.48 -34.27
CA LEU A 336 27.03 -4.96 -33.23
C LEU A 336 27.11 -4.05 -32.00
N LEU A 337 27.12 -2.72 -32.19
CA LEU A 337 27.15 -1.76 -31.08
C LEU A 337 25.80 -1.70 -30.36
N CYS A 338 24.69 -1.84 -31.08
CA CYS A 338 23.35 -2.00 -30.50
C CYS A 338 23.25 -3.24 -29.61
N ILE A 339 23.79 -4.39 -30.06
CA ILE A 339 23.82 -5.62 -29.26
C ILE A 339 24.63 -5.42 -27.98
N VAL A 340 25.81 -4.80 -28.07
CA VAL A 340 26.66 -4.53 -26.91
C VAL A 340 25.96 -3.63 -25.90
N LEU A 341 25.31 -2.55 -26.36
CA LEU A 341 24.56 -1.64 -25.51
C LEU A 341 23.36 -2.31 -24.83
N VAL A 342 22.60 -3.16 -25.55
CA VAL A 342 21.49 -3.93 -24.98
C VAL A 342 21.99 -4.88 -23.88
N VAL A 343 23.12 -5.54 -24.10
CA VAL A 343 23.74 -6.42 -23.08
C VAL A 343 24.14 -5.63 -21.83
N PHE A 344 24.71 -4.44 -21.97
CA PHE A 344 25.03 -3.56 -20.83
C PHE A 344 23.79 -3.08 -20.08
N ILE A 345 22.70 -2.74 -20.79
CA ILE A 345 21.43 -2.33 -20.17
C ILE A 345 20.83 -3.49 -19.37
N LEU A 346 20.80 -4.70 -19.95
CA LEU A 346 20.32 -5.90 -19.27
C LEU A 346 21.15 -6.21 -18.02
N PHE A 347 22.48 -6.11 -18.13
CA PHE A 347 23.37 -6.30 -16.98
C PHE A 347 23.13 -5.27 -15.88
N GLY A 348 22.94 -3.99 -16.23
CA GLY A 348 22.56 -2.94 -15.28
C GLY A 348 21.24 -3.20 -14.57
N PHE A 349 20.24 -3.72 -15.29
CA PHE A 349 18.94 -4.10 -14.72
C PHE A 349 19.06 -5.27 -13.74
N VAL A 350 19.86 -6.29 -14.08
CA VAL A 350 20.14 -7.41 -13.19
C VAL A 350 20.81 -6.92 -11.90
N ILE A 351 21.78 -6.00 -12.00
CA ILE A 351 22.41 -5.39 -10.82
C ILE A 351 21.38 -4.64 -9.97
N LEU A 352 20.48 -3.89 -10.59
CA LEU A 352 19.45 -3.14 -9.87
C LEU A 352 18.52 -4.08 -9.09
N ILE A 353 18.08 -5.17 -9.71
CA ILE A 353 17.30 -6.21 -9.04
C ILE A 353 18.11 -6.79 -7.87
N CYS A 354 19.37 -7.15 -8.09
CA CYS A 354 20.23 -7.66 -7.03
C CYS A 354 20.34 -6.68 -5.85
N ILE A 355 20.48 -5.37 -6.08
CA ILE A 355 20.54 -4.36 -5.02
C ILE A 355 19.25 -4.36 -4.19
N VAL A 356 18.09 -4.43 -4.85
CA VAL A 356 16.79 -4.48 -4.18
C VAL A 356 16.68 -5.74 -3.31
N PHE A 357 17.04 -6.90 -3.85
CA PHE A 357 17.05 -8.16 -3.09
C PHE A 357 18.02 -8.13 -1.92
N VAL A 358 19.23 -7.61 -2.11
CA VAL A 358 20.23 -7.51 -1.04
C VAL A 358 19.77 -6.57 0.07
N GLY A 359 19.23 -5.41 -0.29
CA GLY A 359 18.68 -4.46 0.67
C GLY A 359 17.56 -5.09 1.52
N PHE A 360 16.64 -5.80 0.87
CA PHE A 360 15.57 -6.50 1.59
C PHE A 360 16.08 -7.69 2.41
N GLY A 361 16.96 -8.53 1.86
CA GLY A 361 17.52 -9.69 2.57
C GLY A 361 18.32 -9.28 3.81
N ALA A 362 19.07 -8.17 3.72
CA ALA A 362 19.76 -7.58 4.87
C ALA A 362 18.79 -7.11 5.96
N LEU A 363 17.67 -6.49 5.59
CA LEU A 363 16.62 -6.07 6.54
C LEU A 363 15.97 -7.27 7.23
N VAL A 364 15.72 -8.38 6.51
CA VAL A 364 15.18 -9.61 7.11
C VAL A 364 16.16 -10.18 8.14
N ASN A 365 17.44 -10.26 7.80
CA ASN A 365 18.49 -10.75 8.71
C ASN A 365 18.68 -9.86 9.95
N GLY A 366 18.39 -8.56 9.82
CA GLY A 366 18.38 -7.60 10.93
C GLY A 366 17.13 -7.65 11.82
N PHE A 367 16.28 -8.68 11.70
CA PHE A 367 15.00 -8.82 12.42
C PHE A 367 14.01 -7.67 12.19
N VAL A 368 14.07 -7.00 11.04
CA VAL A 368 13.04 -6.02 10.67
C VAL A 368 11.83 -6.77 10.12
N ILE A 369 10.67 -6.53 10.75
CA ILE A 369 9.39 -7.14 10.38
C ILE A 369 8.93 -6.63 9.01
N PHE A 370 8.45 -7.55 8.16
CA PHE A 370 7.99 -7.23 6.80
C PHE A 370 6.47 -7.02 6.75
N ASP A 371 6.07 -5.93 6.09
CA ASP A 371 4.67 -5.59 5.77
C ASP A 371 4.44 -5.59 4.24
N ILE A 372 3.19 -5.67 3.82
CA ILE A 372 2.69 -5.47 2.46
C ILE A 372 3.16 -4.12 1.88
N MET A 373 3.34 -3.08 2.71
CA MET A 373 3.84 -1.77 2.26
C MET A 373 5.29 -1.81 1.74
N VAL A 374 6.07 -2.82 2.11
CA VAL A 374 7.42 -3.06 1.58
C VAL A 374 7.39 -3.44 0.09
N ARG A 375 6.23 -3.83 -0.45
CA ARG A 375 6.09 -4.14 -1.89
C ARG A 375 6.19 -2.88 -2.77
N SER A 376 5.93 -1.68 -2.25
CA SER A 376 6.06 -0.43 -3.01
C SER A 376 7.48 0.18 -2.93
N THR A 377 8.27 -0.17 -1.92
CA THR A 377 9.63 0.38 -1.77
C THR A 377 10.59 -0.11 -2.86
N GLY A 378 10.42 -1.35 -3.34
CA GLY A 378 11.19 -1.86 -4.49
C GLY A 378 10.95 -1.04 -5.76
N ALA A 379 9.68 -0.69 -6.05
CA ALA A 379 9.33 0.16 -7.18
C ALA A 379 9.88 1.58 -7.03
N LEU A 380 9.84 2.16 -5.83
CA LEU A 380 10.43 3.47 -5.55
C LEU A 380 11.94 3.48 -5.75
N VAL A 381 12.67 2.48 -5.24
CA VAL A 381 14.13 2.38 -5.43
C VAL A 381 14.48 2.27 -6.91
N MET A 382 13.73 1.49 -7.69
CA MET A 382 13.92 1.40 -9.14
C MET A 382 13.61 2.72 -9.86
N ALA A 383 12.57 3.44 -9.44
CA ALA A 383 12.25 4.76 -10.00
C ALA A 383 13.34 5.79 -9.67
N PHE A 384 13.81 5.87 -8.44
CA PHE A 384 14.87 6.81 -8.04
C PHE A 384 16.19 6.53 -8.77
N THR A 385 16.58 5.26 -8.91
CA THR A 385 17.83 4.89 -9.59
C THR A 385 17.77 5.11 -11.10
N SER A 386 16.62 4.87 -11.74
CA SER A 386 16.43 5.19 -13.17
C SER A 386 16.47 6.70 -13.44
N ILE A 387 15.87 7.53 -12.57
CA ILE A 387 15.93 9.00 -12.66
C ILE A 387 17.37 9.51 -12.51
N ILE A 388 18.15 8.96 -11.56
CA ILE A 388 19.57 9.32 -11.39
C ILE A 388 20.38 8.91 -12.63
N SER A 389 20.12 7.73 -13.18
CA SER A 389 20.79 7.24 -14.39
C SER A 389 20.51 8.12 -15.61
N SER A 390 19.27 8.59 -15.80
CA SER A 390 18.93 9.49 -16.91
C SER A 390 19.54 10.89 -16.75
N GLY A 391 19.63 11.41 -15.51
CA GLY A 391 20.27 12.70 -15.24
C GLY A 391 21.79 12.71 -15.50
N LEU A 392 22.47 11.59 -15.26
CA LEU A 392 23.91 11.44 -15.56
C LEU A 392 24.20 11.40 -17.06
N VAL A 393 23.24 10.95 -17.88
CA VAL A 393 23.38 10.94 -19.35
C VAL A 393 23.30 12.36 -19.92
N GLU A 394 22.40 13.21 -19.40
CA GLU A 394 22.30 14.63 -19.81
C GLU A 394 23.60 15.40 -19.54
N ASP A 395 24.22 15.23 -18.35
CA ASP A 395 25.48 15.90 -18.00
C ASP A 395 26.66 15.44 -18.88
N SER A 396 26.67 14.18 -19.33
CA SER A 396 27.72 13.67 -20.23
C SER A 396 27.64 14.25 -21.64
N SER A 397 26.43 14.54 -22.13
CA SER A 397 26.20 15.15 -23.45
C SER A 397 26.50 16.65 -23.49
N MET A 398 26.48 17.32 -22.33
CA MET A 398 26.78 18.74 -22.20
C MET A 398 28.30 19.04 -22.22
N CYS A 399 29.14 18.01 -22.09
CA CYS A 399 30.60 18.09 -22.16
C CYS A 399 31.19 17.84 -23.56
N THR A 400 30.37 17.52 -24.58
CA THR A 400 30.83 17.26 -25.96
C THR A 400 30.25 18.24 -26.97
N VAL A 401 30.20 19.53 -26.63
CA VAL A 401 29.81 20.60 -27.56
C VAL A 401 31.00 21.52 -27.82
N ASP A 402 31.51 21.39 -29.06
CA ASP A 402 32.32 22.33 -29.85
C ASP A 402 33.79 22.61 -29.48
N ASP A 403 34.69 21.71 -29.91
CA ASP A 403 36.04 22.07 -30.36
C ASP A 403 36.22 21.64 -31.83
N VAL A 404 35.46 22.29 -32.73
CA VAL A 404 35.75 22.34 -34.17
C VAL A 404 35.46 23.76 -34.66
N SER A 405 36.46 24.64 -34.61
CA SER A 405 36.78 25.64 -35.65
C SER A 405 37.80 26.65 -35.14
N GLY A 406 38.96 26.65 -35.78
CA GLY A 406 40.10 27.55 -35.57
C GLY A 406 41.23 27.13 -36.49
#